data_AF-A0A7C4J4X9-F1
#
_entry.id   AF-A0A7C4J4X9-F1
#
_cell.length_a   1.000
_cell.length_b   1.000
_cell.length_c   1.000
_cell.angle_alpha   90.00
_cell.angle_beta   90.00
_cell.angle_gamma   90.00
#
_symmetry.space_group_name_H-M   'P 1'
#
loop_
_entity.id
_entity.type
_entity.pdbx_description
1 polymer ?
#
loop_
_entity_poly.entity_id
_entity_poly.type
_entity_poly.pdbx_seq_one_letter_code
_entity_poly.pdbx_strand_id
1 'polypeptide(L)'
;MSTQVSFIKIEKEFLPQFREKISTSEDITDVQKYFSYTIKEMLQKILEKEGIKINEDDIQLSENHPHYTIKNMDASLKALWEASDIKDIIQRFAQTAYKRYLHLQKNPSKTQKKIRP
;
A
#
# COMPACT_ATOMS: atom_id res chain seq x y z
N MET A 1 -16.44 26.58 -2.35
CA MET A 1 -15.04 26.29 -2.00
C MET A 1 -14.94 24.81 -1.73
N SER A 2 -14.38 24.04 -2.66
CA SER A 2 -14.16 22.60 -2.51
C SER A 2 -12.97 22.39 -1.58
N THR A 3 -13.23 21.96 -0.35
CA THR A 3 -12.20 21.56 0.61
C THR A 3 -11.58 20.24 0.13
N GLN A 4 -10.65 20.31 -0.82
CA GLN A 4 -9.82 19.15 -1.16
C GLN A 4 -8.98 18.78 0.06
N VAL A 5 -9.22 17.57 0.59
CA VAL A 5 -8.50 17.08 1.76
C VAL A 5 -7.19 16.48 1.27
N SER A 6 -6.09 17.20 1.47
CA SER A 6 -4.78 16.71 1.08
C SER A 6 -4.08 15.99 2.23
N PHE A 7 -3.67 14.75 1.99
CA PHE A 7 -3.01 13.87 2.96
C PHE A 7 -1.49 13.77 2.76
N ILE A 8 -0.90 14.70 2.01
CA ILE A 8 0.55 14.73 1.73
C ILE A 8 1.40 14.75 3.02
N LYS A 9 0.89 15.34 4.10
CA LYS A 9 1.58 15.31 5.41
C LYS A 9 1.74 13.89 5.94
N ILE A 10 0.70 13.06 5.81
CA ILE A 10 0.72 11.65 6.22
C ILE A 10 1.62 10.87 5.27
N GLU A 11 1.53 11.09 3.96
CA GLU A 11 2.46 10.49 2.98
C GLU A 11 3.93 10.70 3.40
N LYS A 12 4.33 11.94 3.71
CA LYS A 12 5.71 12.27 4.09
C LYS A 12 6.18 11.60 5.38
N GLU A 13 5.25 11.27 6.28
CA GLU A 13 5.55 10.56 7.53
C GLU A 13 5.82 9.06 7.27
N PHE A 14 4.99 8.44 6.43
CA PHE A 14 5.05 6.99 6.18
C PHE A 14 6.02 6.59 5.06
N LEU A 15 6.19 7.43 4.03
CA LEU A 15 6.93 7.08 2.83
C LEU A 15 8.42 6.76 3.08
N PRO A 16 9.16 7.47 3.96
CA PRO A 16 10.53 7.10 4.31
C PRO A 16 10.63 5.72 4.96
N GLN A 17 9.80 5.46 5.97
CA GLN A 17 9.77 4.19 6.70
C GLN A 17 9.36 3.03 5.79
N PHE A 18 8.38 3.27 4.93
CA PHE A 18 7.93 2.31 3.94
C PHE A 18 9.04 1.95 2.96
N ARG A 19 9.74 2.95 2.42
CA ARG A 19 10.83 2.73 1.47
C ARG A 19 11.94 1.89 2.09
N GLU A 20 12.27 2.14 3.35
CA GLU A 20 13.24 1.35 4.11
C GLU A 20 12.77 -0.11 4.24
N LYS A 21 11.55 -0.36 4.72
CA LYS A 21 10.95 -1.71 4.82
C LYS A 21 10.94 -2.46 3.48
N ILE A 22 10.56 -1.79 2.39
CA ILE A 22 10.57 -2.39 1.04
C ILE A 22 12.00 -2.70 0.59
N SER A 23 12.96 -1.83 0.88
CA SER A 23 14.35 -2.04 0.49
C SER A 23 15.03 -3.20 1.23
N THR A 24 14.61 -3.46 2.48
CA THR A 24 15.09 -4.57 3.31
C THR A 24 14.33 -5.88 3.08
N SER A 25 13.19 -5.83 2.37
CA SER A 25 12.39 -7.02 2.05
C SER A 25 13.17 -8.01 1.20
N GLU A 26 13.31 -9.25 1.68
CA GLU A 26 14.05 -10.29 0.97
C GLU A 26 13.17 -11.06 -0.04
N ASP A 27 11.86 -11.13 0.21
CA ASP A 27 10.92 -11.92 -0.58
C ASP A 27 9.69 -11.11 -1.01
N ILE A 28 9.03 -11.58 -2.08
CA ILE A 28 7.79 -11.01 -2.62
C ILE A 28 6.68 -10.96 -1.56
N THR A 29 6.59 -11.99 -0.73
CA THR A 29 5.59 -12.07 0.35
C THR A 29 5.76 -10.95 1.37
N ASP A 30 7.00 -10.56 1.66
CA ASP A 30 7.29 -9.48 2.60
C ASP A 30 6.93 -8.14 1.99
N VAL A 31 7.26 -7.92 0.72
CA VAL A 31 6.84 -6.71 -0.03
C VAL A 31 5.32 -6.54 0.01
N GLN A 32 4.56 -7.60 -0.24
CA GLN A 32 3.09 -7.55 -0.18
C GLN A 32 2.56 -7.25 1.22
N LYS A 33 3.11 -7.90 2.26
CA LYS A 33 2.73 -7.67 3.66
C LYS A 33 3.05 -6.26 4.12
N TYR A 34 4.24 -5.75 3.83
CA TYR A 34 4.61 -4.39 4.20
C TYR A 34 3.75 -3.36 3.46
N PHE A 35 3.42 -3.62 2.19
CA PHE A 35 2.49 -2.78 1.45
C PHE A 35 1.10 -2.76 2.10
N SER A 36 0.46 -3.91 2.30
CA SER A 36 -0.89 -3.96 2.87
C SER A 36 -0.94 -3.35 4.27
N TYR A 37 0.05 -3.64 5.12
CA TYR A 37 0.15 -3.10 6.48
C TYR A 37 0.34 -1.58 6.48
N THR A 38 1.26 -1.04 5.69
CA THR A 38 1.49 0.42 5.63
C THR A 38 0.28 1.17 5.08
N ILE A 39 -0.35 0.66 4.02
CA ILE A 39 -1.56 1.31 3.47
C ILE A 39 -2.71 1.24 4.48
N LYS A 40 -2.87 0.12 5.19
CA LYS A 40 -3.84 0.01 6.28
C LYS A 40 -3.59 1.05 7.36
N GLU A 41 -2.38 1.17 7.90
CA GLU A 41 -2.05 2.16 8.94
C GLU A 41 -2.30 3.60 8.47
N MET A 42 -1.91 3.90 7.22
CA MET A 42 -2.11 5.21 6.63
C MET A 42 -3.61 5.52 6.50
N LEU A 43 -4.38 4.60 5.92
CA LEU A 43 -5.82 4.75 5.78
C LEU A 43 -6.51 4.80 7.14
N GLN A 44 -6.07 4.01 8.11
CA GLN A 44 -6.62 4.01 9.46
C GLN A 44 -6.42 5.37 10.14
N LYS A 45 -5.25 6.02 10.00
CA LYS A 45 -5.04 7.41 10.48
C LYS A 45 -5.93 8.43 9.76
N ILE A 46 -6.16 8.24 8.47
CA ILE A 46 -7.02 9.13 7.67
C ILE A 46 -8.50 8.98 8.08
N LEU A 47 -8.93 7.73 8.25
CA LEU A 47 -10.31 7.32 8.52
C LEU A 47 -10.65 7.26 10.00
N GLU A 48 -9.66 7.49 10.88
CA GLU A 48 -9.86 7.55 12.34
C GLU A 48 -10.99 8.55 12.68
N LYS A 49 -11.10 9.63 11.91
CA LYS A 49 -12.17 10.63 12.06
C LYS A 49 -13.55 10.16 11.60
N GLU A 50 -13.61 9.24 10.64
CA GLU A 50 -14.85 8.70 10.09
C GLU A 50 -15.28 7.38 10.75
N GLY A 51 -14.41 6.77 11.56
CA GLY A 51 -14.69 5.50 12.24
C GLY A 51 -14.71 4.28 11.30
N ILE A 52 -14.18 4.40 10.09
CA ILE A 52 -14.11 3.30 9.12
C ILE A 52 -12.95 2.37 9.47
N LYS A 53 -13.19 1.06 9.44
CA LYS A 53 -12.16 0.04 9.63
C LYS A 53 -11.81 -0.61 8.30
N ILE A 54 -10.52 -0.60 7.97
CA ILE A 54 -9.97 -1.31 6.81
C ILE A 54 -9.05 -2.41 7.31
N ASN A 55 -9.16 -3.58 6.70
CA ASN A 55 -8.26 -4.70 6.97
C ASN A 55 -7.13 -4.74 5.94
N GLU A 56 -5.98 -5.28 6.36
CA GLU A 56 -4.87 -5.53 5.44
C GLU A 56 -5.23 -6.56 4.36
N ASP A 57 -6.12 -7.51 4.65
CA ASP A 57 -6.59 -8.52 3.68
C ASP A 57 -7.36 -7.92 2.50
N ASP A 58 -7.96 -6.75 2.73
CA ASP A 58 -8.70 -6.00 1.70
C ASP A 58 -7.77 -5.26 0.75
N ILE A 59 -6.49 -5.08 1.12
CA ILE A 59 -5.47 -4.34 0.38
C ILE A 59 -4.44 -5.32 -0.16
N GLN A 60 -4.34 -5.39 -1.48
CA GLN A 60 -3.36 -6.26 -2.13
C GLN A 60 -2.53 -5.49 -3.15
N LEU A 61 -1.23 -5.79 -3.21
CA LEU A 61 -0.38 -5.35 -4.31
C LEU A 61 -0.75 -6.17 -5.55
N SER A 62 -0.96 -5.48 -6.67
CA SER A 62 -1.28 -6.09 -7.96
C SER A 62 -0.11 -5.91 -8.92
N GLU A 63 0.07 -6.82 -9.87
CA GLU A 63 1.04 -6.64 -10.94
C GLU A 63 0.55 -5.62 -11.99
N ASN A 64 -0.76 -5.56 -12.18
CA ASN A 64 -1.40 -4.69 -13.17
C ASN A 64 -1.55 -3.29 -12.62
N HIS A 65 -1.36 -2.27 -13.48
CA HIS A 65 -1.63 -0.88 -13.11
C HIS A 65 -3.06 -0.74 -12.54
N PRO A 66 -3.26 -0.07 -11.39
CA PRO A 66 -2.35 0.86 -10.68
C PRO A 66 -1.37 0.22 -9.68
N HIS A 67 -1.11 -1.08 -9.80
CA HIS A 67 -0.27 -1.93 -8.95
C HIS A 67 -0.81 -2.18 -7.54
N TYR A 68 -2.10 -1.91 -7.33
CA TYR A 68 -2.80 -2.26 -6.09
C TYR A 68 -4.28 -2.51 -6.38
N THR A 69 -4.91 -3.25 -5.48
CA THR A 69 -6.36 -3.52 -5.48
C THR A 69 -6.87 -3.36 -4.06
N ILE A 70 -8.01 -2.67 -3.91
CA ILE A 70 -8.75 -2.60 -2.66
C ILE A 70 -10.11 -3.24 -2.89
N LYS A 71 -10.38 -4.34 -2.19
CA LYS A 71 -11.60 -5.13 -2.38
C LYS A 71 -12.78 -4.55 -1.61
N ASN A 72 -12.53 -4.06 -0.39
CA ASN A 72 -13.56 -3.59 0.51
C ASN A 72 -13.57 -2.05 0.57
N MET A 73 -14.36 -1.45 -0.32
CA MET A 73 -14.45 0.01 -0.43
C MET A 73 -15.87 0.48 -0.12
N ASP A 74 -16.09 0.82 1.16
CA ASP A 74 -17.35 1.34 1.68
C ASP A 74 -17.76 2.67 1.05
N ALA A 75 -19.04 3.04 1.14
CA ALA A 75 -19.56 4.27 0.55
C ALA A 75 -18.86 5.54 1.09
N SER A 76 -18.59 5.58 2.40
CA SER A 76 -17.85 6.69 3.02
C SER A 76 -16.40 6.72 2.55
N LEU A 77 -15.75 5.56 2.43
CA LEU A 77 -14.40 5.47 1.87
C LEU A 77 -14.36 5.94 0.42
N LYS A 78 -15.35 5.57 -0.40
CA LYS A 78 -15.47 6.04 -1.79
C LYS A 78 -15.63 7.55 -1.88
N ALA A 79 -16.49 8.14 -1.05
CA ALA A 79 -16.69 9.58 -1.02
C ALA A 79 -15.38 10.31 -0.68
N LEU A 80 -14.65 9.82 0.31
CA LEU A 80 -13.33 10.36 0.66
C LEU A 80 -12.32 10.13 -0.47
N TRP A 81 -12.34 8.96 -1.10
CA TRP A 81 -11.46 8.60 -2.21
C TRP A 81 -11.60 9.53 -3.41
N GLU A 82 -12.83 9.97 -3.71
CA GLU A 82 -13.10 10.94 -4.78
C GLU A 82 -12.83 12.38 -4.38
N ALA A 83 -12.97 12.72 -3.09
CA ALA A 83 -12.76 14.06 -2.56
C ALA A 83 -11.30 14.38 -2.18
N SER A 84 -10.37 13.42 -2.29
CA SER A 84 -9.01 13.54 -1.75
C SER A 84 -7.92 12.95 -2.65
N ASP A 85 -6.66 13.30 -2.34
CA ASP A 85 -5.46 12.84 -3.06
C ASP A 85 -5.01 11.41 -2.65
N ILE A 86 -5.85 10.65 -1.94
CA ILE A 86 -5.51 9.31 -1.42
C ILE A 86 -5.08 8.38 -2.57
N LYS A 87 -5.79 8.43 -3.70
CA LYS A 87 -5.48 7.62 -4.88
C LYS A 87 -4.04 7.84 -5.36
N ASP A 88 -3.63 9.09 -5.49
CA ASP A 88 -2.30 9.45 -6.01
C ASP A 88 -1.20 9.14 -4.99
N ILE A 89 -1.52 9.24 -3.69
CA ILE A 89 -0.60 8.83 -2.62
C ILE A 89 -0.39 7.32 -2.70
N ILE A 90 -1.46 6.51 -2.64
CA ILE A 90 -1.37 5.04 -2.65
C ILE A 90 -0.68 4.54 -3.93
N GLN A 91 -0.93 5.18 -5.07
CA GLN A 91 -0.25 4.86 -6.32
C GLN A 91 1.28 5.03 -6.22
N ARG A 92 1.78 6.06 -5.53
CA ARG A 92 3.22 6.26 -5.30
C ARG A 92 3.83 5.17 -4.40
N PHE A 93 3.10 4.74 -3.37
CA PHE A 93 3.49 3.59 -2.54
C PHE A 93 3.52 2.30 -3.38
N ALA A 94 2.46 2.05 -4.16
CA ALA A 94 2.34 0.87 -5.00
C ALA A 94 3.45 0.79 -6.06
N GLN A 95 3.79 1.90 -6.71
CA GLN A 95 4.93 1.97 -7.64
C GLN A 95 6.26 1.62 -6.97
N THR A 96 6.46 2.05 -5.72
CA THR A 96 7.69 1.77 -4.96
C THR A 96 7.78 0.28 -4.60
N ALA A 97 6.70 -0.30 -4.09
CA ALA A 97 6.62 -1.75 -3.81
C ALA A 97 6.77 -2.57 -5.09
N TYR A 98 6.09 -2.19 -6.17
CA TYR A 98 6.11 -2.91 -7.43
C TYR A 98 7.51 -2.96 -8.06
N LYS A 99 8.30 -1.89 -7.95
CA LYS A 99 9.71 -1.91 -8.40
C LYS A 99 10.54 -2.97 -7.66
N ARG A 100 10.34 -3.11 -6.34
CA ARG A 100 11.02 -4.16 -5.57
C ARG A 100 10.47 -5.54 -5.91
N TYR A 101 9.15 -5.67 -6.03
CA TYR A 101 8.48 -6.89 -6.47
C TYR A 101 9.08 -7.40 -7.78
N LEU A 102 9.15 -6.55 -8.80
CA LEU A 102 9.75 -6.89 -10.09
C LEU A 102 11.22 -7.30 -9.97
N HIS A 103 11.99 -6.63 -9.12
CA HIS A 103 13.39 -6.98 -8.90
C HIS A 103 13.53 -8.38 -8.29
N LEU A 104 12.71 -8.72 -7.30
CA LEU A 104 12.69 -10.03 -6.65
C LEU A 104 12.14 -11.13 -7.58
N GLN A 105 11.12 -10.81 -8.38
CA GLN A 105 10.56 -11.74 -9.36
C GLN A 105 11.58 -12.11 -10.46
N LYS A 106 12.39 -11.14 -10.91
CA LYS A 106 13.44 -11.36 -11.91
C LYS A 106 14.68 -12.06 -11.36
N ASN A 107 14.92 -11.99 -10.05
CA ASN A 107 16.03 -12.64 -9.36
C ASN A 107 15.52 -13.66 -8.34
N PRO A 108 14.97 -14.81 -8.78
CA PRO A 108 14.42 -15.84 -7.89
C PRO A 108 15.48 -16.59 -7.05
N SER A 109 16.73 -16.12 -7.05
CA SER A 109 17.92 -16.78 -6.48
C SER A 109 17.82 -17.09 -4.98
N LYS A 110 16.84 -16.54 -4.25
CA LYS A 110 16.60 -16.83 -2.83
C LYS A 110 15.24 -17.49 -2.52
N THR A 111 14.29 -17.54 -3.45
CA THR A 111 12.93 -18.05 -3.20
C THR A 111 12.86 -19.58 -3.12
N GLN A 112 13.94 -20.31 -3.42
CA GLN A 112 14.03 -21.76 -3.24
C GLN A 112 14.40 -22.23 -1.81
N LYS A 113 14.38 -21.38 -0.77
CA LYS A 113 14.75 -21.80 0.60
C LYS A 113 13.61 -22.28 1.51
N LYS A 114 12.35 -22.35 1.06
CA LYS A 114 11.23 -22.84 1.90
C LYS A 114 10.26 -23.82 1.22
N ILE A 115 10.72 -24.60 0.25
CA ILE A 115 10.03 -25.85 -0.10
C ILE A 115 10.95 -26.99 0.37
N ARG A 116 10.80 -27.37 1.65
CA ARG A 116 11.32 -28.65 2.14
C ARG A 116 10.22 -29.70 1.91
N PRO A 117 10.52 -30.85 1.27
CA PRO A 117 9.61 -31.99 1.20
C PRO A 117 9.36 -32.61 2.58
#